data_AF-A0A975LNX4-F1
#
_entry.id   AF-A0A975LNX4-F1
#
_cell.length_a   1.000
_cell.length_b   1.000
_cell.length_c   1.000
_cell.angle_alpha   90.00
_cell.angle_beta   90.00
_cell.angle_gamma   90.00
#
_symmetry.space_group_name_H-M   'P 1'
#
loop_
_entity.id
_entity.type
_entity.pdbx_description
1 polymer ?
#
loop_
_entity_poly.entity_id
_entity_poly.type
_entity_poly.pdbx_seq_one_letter_code
_entity_poly.pdbx_strand_id
1 'polypeptide(L)'
;MMHNVREMLNAFVGGLGTLGETNPNEVNAFMELLGATYEPKAIDLKTKELLSVAIGCYNRCEYCIVYHSYKAFEAGATREEIIEAAMVSVAFGGGPAMAYTVTLLKECLDEFEADFK
;
A
#
# COMPACT_ATOMS: atom_id res chain seq x y z
N MET A 1 -1.89 19.40 -4.94
CA MET A 1 -1.04 18.97 -6.07
C MET A 1 -1.39 17.51 -6.29
N MET A 2 -1.74 17.09 -7.51
CA MET A 2 -2.00 15.66 -7.77
C MET A 2 -0.66 14.92 -7.76
N HIS A 3 -0.57 13.81 -7.05
CA HIS A 3 0.62 12.97 -7.08
C HIS A 3 0.63 12.14 -8.36
N ASN A 4 1.81 11.91 -8.92
CA ASN A 4 1.98 10.90 -9.95
C ASN A 4 2.16 9.54 -9.27
N VAL A 5 1.06 8.90 -8.89
CA VAL A 5 1.09 7.66 -8.08
C VAL A 5 1.78 6.50 -8.81
N ARG A 6 1.77 6.47 -10.15
CA ARG A 6 2.56 5.50 -10.93
C ARG A 6 4.06 5.75 -10.80
N GLU A 7 4.49 7.00 -10.88
CA GLU A 7 5.89 7.36 -10.67
C GLU A 7 6.35 7.02 -9.25
N MET A 8 5.52 7.27 -8.24
CA MET A 8 5.82 6.89 -6.85
C MET A 8 5.95 5.38 -6.68
N LEU A 9 5.03 4.60 -7.27
CA LEU A 9 5.08 3.13 -7.26
C LEU A 9 6.39 2.65 -7.90
N ASN A 10 6.70 3.14 -9.08
CA ASN A 10 7.92 2.77 -9.82
C ASN A 10 9.19 3.20 -9.08
N ALA A 11 9.19 4.39 -8.47
CA ALA A 11 10.33 4.89 -7.69
C ALA A 11 10.60 4.01 -6.47
N PHE A 12 9.56 3.57 -5.75
CA PHE A 12 9.72 2.68 -4.61
C PHE A 12 10.24 1.29 -5.03
N VAL A 13 9.60 0.67 -6.02
CA VAL A 13 10.00 -0.67 -6.51
C VAL A 13 11.39 -0.65 -7.12
N GLY A 14 11.68 0.35 -7.97
CA GLY A 14 13.00 0.53 -8.57
C GLY A 14 14.07 0.85 -7.52
N GLY A 15 13.74 1.68 -6.52
CA GLY A 15 14.64 2.01 -5.42
C GLY A 15 15.05 0.80 -4.58
N LEU A 16 14.12 -0.12 -4.29
CA LEU A 16 14.42 -1.39 -3.65
C LEU A 16 15.38 -2.24 -4.49
N GLY A 17 15.16 -2.29 -5.81
CA GLY A 17 16.04 -3.00 -6.75
C GLY A 17 17.46 -2.46 -6.74
N THR A 18 17.62 -1.15 -6.96
CA THR A 18 18.93 -0.49 -6.98
C THR A 18 19.66 -0.61 -5.64
N LEU A 19 18.96 -0.45 -4.51
CA LEU A 19 19.58 -0.63 -3.20
C LEU A 19 20.00 -2.07 -2.95
N GLY A 20 19.29 -3.05 -3.52
CA GLY A 20 19.66 -4.46 -3.47
C GLY A 20 20.98 -4.78 -4.18
N GLU A 21 21.41 -3.96 -5.14
CA GLU A 21 22.71 -4.13 -5.82
C GLU A 21 23.88 -3.79 -4.89
N THR A 22 23.73 -2.79 -4.01
CA THR A 22 24.79 -2.35 -3.09
C THR A 22 24.67 -2.97 -1.69
N ASN A 23 23.47 -3.35 -1.27
CA ASN A 23 23.14 -3.86 0.06
C ASN A 23 22.28 -5.15 -0.02
N PRO A 24 22.77 -6.21 -0.71
CA PRO A 24 21.96 -7.37 -1.02
C PRO A 24 21.49 -8.13 0.21
N ASN A 25 22.31 -8.22 1.27
CA ASN A 25 21.97 -8.99 2.46
C ASN A 25 20.80 -8.37 3.23
N GLU A 26 20.84 -7.05 3.44
CA GLU A 26 19.82 -6.30 4.15
C GLU A 26 18.51 -6.27 3.36
N VAL A 27 18.58 -6.03 2.05
CA VAL A 27 17.38 -6.00 1.20
C VAL A 27 16.76 -7.40 1.09
N ASN A 28 17.55 -8.46 0.91
CA ASN A 28 17.02 -9.82 0.86
C ASN A 28 16.35 -10.21 2.19
N ALA A 29 16.96 -9.91 3.33
CA ALA A 29 16.35 -10.18 4.64
C ALA A 29 15.02 -9.44 4.82
N PHE A 30 14.94 -8.20 4.34
CA PHE A 30 13.69 -7.44 4.34
C PHE A 30 12.63 -8.06 3.42
N MET A 31 13.01 -8.48 2.21
CA MET A 31 12.08 -9.14 1.27
C MET A 31 11.60 -10.50 1.78
N GLU A 32 12.45 -11.27 2.47
CA GLU A 32 12.07 -12.52 3.14
C GLU A 32 11.05 -12.27 4.25
N LEU A 33 11.25 -11.22 5.06
CA LEU A 33 10.27 -10.80 6.08
C LEU A 33 8.92 -10.46 5.43
N LEU A 34 8.92 -9.68 4.35
CA LEU A 34 7.69 -9.35 3.63
C LEU A 34 7.03 -10.60 3.05
N GLY A 35 7.79 -11.48 2.39
CA GLY A 35 7.28 -12.74 1.84
C GLY A 35 6.60 -13.61 2.90
N ALA A 36 7.25 -13.80 4.05
CA ALA A 36 6.68 -14.54 5.17
C ALA A 36 5.43 -13.86 5.78
N THR A 37 5.43 -12.52 5.84
CA THR A 37 4.33 -11.74 6.41
C THR A 37 3.09 -11.78 5.52
N TYR A 38 3.25 -11.72 4.19
CA TYR A 38 2.14 -11.69 3.24
C TYR A 38 1.68 -13.07 2.76
N GLU A 39 2.40 -14.15 3.08
CA GLU A 39 1.97 -15.53 2.80
C GLU A 39 0.54 -15.80 3.36
N PRO A 40 -0.45 -16.15 2.53
CA PRO A 40 -1.82 -16.35 2.99
C PRO A 40 -1.92 -17.58 3.91
N LYS A 41 -2.48 -17.39 5.12
CA LYS A 41 -2.66 -18.44 6.14
C LYS A 41 -4.05 -18.29 6.76
N ALA A 42 -4.13 -18.07 8.07
CA ALA A 42 -5.38 -17.76 8.77
C ALA A 42 -6.00 -16.43 8.32
N ILE A 43 -5.18 -15.51 7.82
CA ILE A 43 -5.60 -14.27 7.16
C ILE A 43 -5.16 -14.38 5.70
N ASP A 44 -6.11 -14.17 4.78
CA ASP A 44 -5.83 -14.18 3.34
C ASP A 44 -5.03 -12.96 2.90
N LEU A 45 -4.47 -13.01 1.68
CA LEU A 45 -3.60 -11.95 1.16
C LEU A 45 -4.37 -10.62 1.01
N LYS A 46 -5.61 -10.68 0.50
CA LYS A 46 -6.46 -9.50 0.33
C LYS A 46 -6.64 -8.74 1.64
N THR A 47 -6.99 -9.46 2.71
CA THR A 47 -7.18 -8.89 4.05
C THR A 47 -5.89 -8.30 4.59
N LYS A 48 -4.73 -8.94 4.35
CA LYS A 48 -3.43 -8.39 4.75
C LYS A 48 -3.12 -7.07 4.03
N GLU A 49 -3.37 -6.98 2.73
CA GLU A 49 -3.17 -5.76 1.97
C GLU A 49 -4.12 -4.63 2.42
N LEU A 50 -5.37 -4.96 2.74
CA LEU A 50 -6.33 -4.00 3.33
C LEU A 50 -5.84 -3.46 4.69
N LEU A 51 -5.31 -4.32 5.56
CA LEU A 51 -4.66 -3.90 6.81
C LEU A 51 -3.47 -2.98 6.53
N SER A 52 -2.67 -3.28 5.52
CA SER A 52 -1.51 -2.47 5.14
C SER A 52 -1.89 -1.11 4.57
N VAL A 53 -2.99 -1.00 3.81
CA VAL A 53 -3.55 0.31 3.43
C VAL A 53 -3.96 1.12 4.65
N ALA A 54 -4.68 0.50 5.59
CA ALA A 54 -5.10 1.16 6.83
C ALA A 54 -3.89 1.64 7.66
N ILE A 55 -2.86 0.81 7.81
CA ILE A 55 -1.61 1.15 8.49
C ILE A 55 -0.85 2.25 7.74
N GLY A 56 -0.82 2.20 6.40
CA GLY A 56 -0.21 3.23 5.56
C GLY A 56 -0.85 4.61 5.77
N CYS A 57 -2.19 4.66 5.80
CA CYS A 57 -2.94 5.88 6.08
C CYS A 57 -2.70 6.38 7.51
N TYR A 58 -2.75 5.48 8.51
CA TYR A 58 -2.49 5.82 9.91
C TYR A 58 -1.07 6.37 10.13
N ASN A 59 -0.06 5.70 9.57
CA ASN A 59 1.34 6.09 9.67
C ASN A 59 1.70 7.26 8.75
N ARG A 60 0.82 7.64 7.83
CA ARG A 60 1.04 8.70 6.84
C ARG A 60 2.25 8.42 5.95
N CYS A 61 2.42 7.14 5.59
CA CYS A 61 3.49 6.70 4.71
C CYS A 61 3.00 6.71 3.26
N GLU A 62 3.38 7.74 2.50
CA GLU A 62 2.92 7.94 1.12
C GLU A 62 3.24 6.75 0.20
N TYR A 63 4.50 6.27 0.20
CA TYR A 63 4.88 5.10 -0.59
C TYR A 63 4.16 3.82 -0.15
N CYS A 64 3.87 3.66 1.14
CA CYS A 64 3.12 2.52 1.64
C CYS A 64 1.66 2.57 1.17
N ILE A 65 1.03 3.75 1.19
CA ILE A 65 -0.33 3.94 0.67
C ILE A 65 -0.37 3.58 -0.81
N VAL A 66 0.56 4.12 -1.61
CA VAL A 66 0.63 3.84 -3.05
C VAL A 66 0.83 2.35 -3.32
N TYR A 67 1.86 1.75 -2.73
CA TYR A 67 2.22 0.36 -2.96
C TYR A 67 1.10 -0.60 -2.53
N HIS A 68 0.57 -0.45 -1.32
CA HIS A 68 -0.45 -1.36 -0.81
C HIS A 68 -1.83 -1.13 -1.42
N SER A 69 -2.13 0.06 -1.95
CA SER A 69 -3.36 0.25 -2.74
C SER A 69 -3.31 -0.55 -4.04
N TYR A 70 -2.18 -0.53 -4.75
CA TYR A 70 -1.98 -1.35 -5.95
C TYR A 70 -2.04 -2.84 -5.62
N LYS A 71 -1.31 -3.28 -4.58
CA LYS A 71 -1.30 -4.69 -4.16
C LYS A 71 -2.64 -5.18 -3.64
N ALA A 72 -3.45 -4.34 -3.01
CA ALA A 72 -4.81 -4.68 -2.59
C ALA A 72 -5.70 -5.01 -3.80
N PHE A 73 -5.67 -4.18 -4.85
CA PHE A 73 -6.38 -4.50 -6.09
C PHE A 73 -5.85 -5.78 -6.76
N GLU A 74 -4.53 -5.95 -6.81
CA GLU A 74 -3.92 -7.18 -7.35
C GLU A 74 -4.35 -8.43 -6.57
N ALA A 75 -4.58 -8.31 -5.26
CA ALA A 75 -5.12 -9.36 -4.40
C ALA A 75 -6.66 -9.53 -4.52
N GLY A 76 -7.33 -8.76 -5.39
CA GLY A 76 -8.77 -8.83 -5.65
C GLY A 76 -9.64 -8.01 -4.70
N ALA A 77 -9.08 -7.02 -4.01
CA ALA A 77 -9.88 -6.07 -3.23
C ALA A 77 -10.71 -5.15 -4.13
N THR A 78 -11.94 -4.86 -3.70
CA THR A 78 -12.73 -3.81 -4.36
C THR A 78 -12.36 -2.43 -3.83
N ARG A 79 -12.73 -1.39 -4.59
CA ARG A 79 -12.59 -0.01 -4.17
C ARG A 79 -13.24 0.23 -2.81
N GLU A 80 -14.43 -0.32 -2.60
CA GLU A 80 -15.20 -0.19 -1.36
C GLU A 80 -14.47 -0.83 -0.19
N GLU A 81 -13.93 -2.05 -0.35
CA GLU A 81 -13.15 -2.73 0.70
C GLU A 81 -11.93 -1.90 1.13
N ILE A 82 -11.21 -1.31 0.17
CA ILE A 82 -10.03 -0.47 0.44
C ILE A 82 -10.43 0.81 1.20
N ILE A 83 -11.52 1.46 0.81
CA ILE A 83 -12.03 2.65 1.50
C ILE A 83 -12.46 2.30 2.93
N GLU A 84 -13.20 1.21 3.12
CA GLU A 84 -13.64 0.76 4.45
C GLU A 84 -12.45 0.49 5.37
N ALA A 85 -11.42 -0.20 4.88
CA ALA A 85 -10.18 -0.43 5.63
C ALA A 85 -9.48 0.88 6.03
N ALA A 86 -9.36 1.83 5.11
CA ALA A 86 -8.79 3.13 5.40
C ALA A 86 -9.62 3.92 6.42
N MET A 87 -10.95 3.84 6.37
CA MET A 87 -11.83 4.52 7.34
C MET A 87 -11.70 3.95 8.76
N VAL A 88 -11.39 2.66 8.92
CA VAL A 88 -11.04 2.10 10.24
C VAL A 88 -9.81 2.83 10.81
N SER A 89 -8.79 3.11 10.00
CA SER A 89 -7.61 3.87 10.45
C SER A 89 -7.93 5.30 10.87
N VAL A 90 -8.94 5.93 10.26
CA VAL A 90 -9.39 7.30 10.58
C VAL A 90 -9.97 7.38 11.99
N ALA A 91 -10.65 6.34 12.47
CA ALA A 91 -11.20 6.30 13.83
C ALA A 91 -10.12 6.48 14.91
N PHE A 92 -8.88 6.07 14.63
CA PHE A 92 -7.73 6.19 15.54
C PHE A 92 -6.79 7.33 15.16
N GLY A 93 -6.60 7.58 13.86
CA GLY A 93 -5.66 8.57 13.33
C GLY A 93 -6.26 9.98 13.16
N GLY A 94 -7.58 10.13 13.25
CA GLY A 94 -8.29 11.40 13.18
C GLY A 94 -8.05 12.16 11.86
N GLY A 95 -7.99 13.50 11.97
CA GLY A 95 -7.81 14.41 10.83
C GLY A 95 -6.61 14.08 9.94
N PRO A 96 -5.41 13.75 10.48
CA PRO A 96 -4.27 13.37 9.66
C PRO A 96 -4.50 12.13 8.80
N ALA A 97 -5.05 11.04 9.36
CA ALA A 97 -5.36 9.85 8.56
C ALA A 97 -6.43 10.18 7.51
N MET A 98 -7.45 10.96 7.88
CA MET A 98 -8.50 11.40 6.94
C MET A 98 -7.92 12.18 5.76
N ALA A 99 -6.94 13.05 6.00
CA ALA A 99 -6.30 13.84 4.95
C ALA A 99 -5.64 12.95 3.88
N TYR A 100 -4.90 11.91 4.28
CA TYR A 100 -4.30 10.96 3.33
C TYR A 100 -5.35 10.06 2.65
N THR A 101 -6.39 9.65 3.36
CA THR A 101 -7.51 8.87 2.82
C THR A 101 -8.24 9.60 1.69
N VAL A 102 -8.56 10.89 1.88
CA VAL A 102 -9.32 11.67 0.87
C VAL A 102 -8.46 12.29 -0.24
N THR A 103 -7.13 12.23 -0.09
CA THR A 103 -6.19 12.74 -1.10
C THR A 103 -5.44 11.58 -1.77
N LEU A 104 -4.27 11.21 -1.26
CA LEU A 104 -3.37 10.25 -1.90
C LEU A 104 -4.01 8.87 -2.10
N LEU A 105 -4.72 8.33 -1.11
CA LEU A 105 -5.39 7.04 -1.30
C LEU A 105 -6.44 7.14 -2.41
N LYS A 106 -7.27 8.19 -2.40
CA LYS A 106 -8.25 8.43 -3.47
C LYS A 106 -7.58 8.50 -4.84
N GLU A 107 -6.45 9.19 -4.97
CA GLU A 107 -5.67 9.25 -6.21
C GLU A 107 -5.18 7.86 -6.64
N CYS A 108 -4.73 7.02 -5.71
CA CYS A 108 -4.35 5.63 -6.00
C CYS A 108 -5.54 4.79 -6.49
N LEU A 109 -6.71 4.95 -5.86
CA LEU A 109 -7.91 4.24 -6.28
C LEU A 109 -8.36 4.65 -7.68
N ASP A 110 -8.37 5.96 -7.96
CA ASP A 110 -8.78 6.48 -9.27
C ASP A 110 -7.83 6.02 -10.40
N GLU A 111 -6.53 5.89 -10.10
CA GLU A 111 -5.52 5.47 -11.09
C GLU A 111 -5.45 3.95 -11.28
N PHE A 112 -5.42 3.17 -10.20
CA PHE A 112 -5.10 1.74 -10.28
C PHE A 112 -6.32 0.85 -10.52
N GLU A 113 -7.53 1.28 -10.15
CA GLU A 113 -8.73 0.42 -10.24
C GLU A 113 -8.98 -0.08 -11.67
N ALA A 114 -8.64 0.72 -12.69
CA ALA A 114 -8.79 0.35 -14.09
C ALA A 114 -7.86 -0.78 -14.55
N ASP A 115 -6.73 -1.01 -13.87
CA ASP A 115 -5.76 -2.06 -14.20
C ASP A 115 -6.28 -3.46 -13.83
N PHE A 116 -7.34 -3.56 -12.99
CA PHE A 116 -7.84 -4.80 -12.41
C PHE A 116 -9.34 -5.06 -12.68
N LYS A 117 -9.92 -4.38 -13.68
CA LYS A 117 -11.30 -4.60 -14.16
C LYS A 117 -11.38 -5.56 -15.35
#